data_AF-A0A6A3CYH9-F1
#
_entry.id   AF-A0A6A3CYH9-F1
#
_cell.length_a   1.000
_cell.length_b   1.000
_cell.length_c   1.000
_cell.angle_alpha   90.00
_cell.angle_beta   90.00
_cell.angle_gamma   90.00
#
_symmetry.space_group_name_H-M   'P 1'
#
loop_
_entity.id
_entity.type
_entity.pdbx_description
1 polymer ?
#
loop_
_entity_poly.entity_id
_entity_poly.type
_entity_poly.pdbx_seq_one_letter_code
_entity_poly.pdbx_strand_id
1 'polypeptide(L)'
;MKQKPIRRSVVVCEAAPKKKADSAAKQARQADKRRIYNKAKKSEVKTRMKKFGYMSMKDMIHTVMLSCHCSSQVQIFGFPIGISVILISRRVMLMMLQMPRSNLKSVRHHLVKRYSVIDKAVKVGTQHGNTGARRKSWLARRKKAVEIHHGWYTPAPAENAA
;
A
#
# COMPACT_ATOMS: atom_id res chain seq x y z
N MET A 1 -75.61 45.05 -12.06
CA MET A 1 -74.45 44.15 -12.25
C MET A 1 -73.27 44.70 -11.46
N LYS A 2 -72.82 43.99 -10.41
CA LYS A 2 -71.72 44.47 -9.54
C LYS A 2 -70.37 44.20 -10.21
N GLN A 3 -69.61 45.24 -10.50
CA GLN A 3 -68.23 45.11 -11.01
C GLN A 3 -67.35 44.52 -9.89
N LYS A 4 -66.75 43.35 -10.14
CA LYS A 4 -65.78 42.74 -9.22
C LYS A 4 -64.43 43.47 -9.39
N PRO A 5 -63.81 43.99 -8.32
CA PRO A 5 -62.47 44.54 -8.43
C PRO A 5 -61.50 43.38 -8.68
N ILE A 6 -60.93 43.32 -9.89
CA ILE A 6 -59.82 42.43 -10.20
C ILE A 6 -58.64 42.94 -9.38
N ARG A 7 -58.38 42.27 -8.25
CA ARG A 7 -57.14 42.45 -7.51
C ARG A 7 -55.99 42.02 -8.41
N ARG A 8 -55.43 42.98 -9.16
CA ARG A 8 -54.08 42.88 -9.71
C ARG A 8 -53.17 42.71 -8.51
N SER A 9 -52.89 41.47 -8.13
CA SER A 9 -51.74 41.15 -7.29
C SER A 9 -50.53 41.66 -8.07
N VAL A 10 -50.02 42.81 -7.65
CA VAL A 10 -48.68 43.23 -8.02
C VAL A 10 -47.77 42.17 -7.42
N VAL A 11 -47.47 41.15 -8.21
CA VAL A 11 -46.29 40.32 -7.99
C VAL A 11 -45.15 41.31 -8.14
N VAL A 12 -44.65 41.78 -7.00
CA VAL A 12 -43.36 42.45 -6.95
C VAL A 12 -42.38 41.40 -7.46
N CYS A 13 -41.97 41.54 -8.72
CA CYS A 13 -40.75 40.92 -9.18
C CYS A 13 -39.64 41.47 -8.28
N GLU A 14 -39.32 40.74 -7.20
CA GLU A 14 -38.08 40.93 -6.48
C GLU A 14 -36.97 40.84 -7.53
N ALA A 15 -36.40 42.00 -7.85
CA ALA A 15 -35.51 42.16 -8.97
C ALA A 15 -34.38 41.14 -8.86
N ALA A 16 -34.24 40.29 -9.88
CA ALA A 16 -33.14 39.34 -9.98
C ALA A 16 -31.82 40.06 -9.65
N PRO A 17 -30.97 39.51 -8.76
CA PRO A 17 -29.76 40.19 -8.34
C PRO A 17 -28.89 40.47 -9.57
N LYS A 18 -28.75 41.76 -9.92
CA LYS A 18 -27.97 42.23 -11.10
C LYS A 18 -26.45 42.02 -10.94
N LYS A 19 -26.00 41.30 -9.91
CA LYS A 19 -24.58 41.11 -9.61
C LYS A 19 -24.04 39.97 -10.48
N LYS A 20 -23.03 40.29 -11.28
CA LYS A 20 -22.29 39.28 -12.07
C LYS A 20 -21.75 38.21 -11.12
N ALA A 21 -21.83 36.94 -11.52
CA ALA A 21 -21.33 35.83 -10.71
C ALA A 21 -19.84 36.05 -10.37
N ASP A 22 -19.53 36.16 -9.08
CA ASP A 22 -18.16 36.37 -8.63
C ASP A 22 -17.29 35.15 -8.98
N SER A 23 -16.35 35.36 -9.89
CA SER A 23 -15.43 34.33 -10.38
C SER A 23 -14.58 33.76 -9.23
N ALA A 24 -14.27 34.56 -8.22
CA ALA A 24 -13.53 34.15 -7.03
C ALA A 24 -14.35 33.13 -6.22
N ALA A 25 -15.62 33.44 -5.94
CA ALA A 25 -16.53 32.53 -5.25
C ALA A 25 -16.73 31.20 -6.00
N LYS A 26 -16.75 31.21 -7.35
CA LYS A 26 -16.80 29.99 -8.16
C LYS A 26 -15.52 29.16 -8.06
N GLN A 27 -14.35 29.80 -8.12
CA GLN A 27 -13.06 29.12 -7.99
C GLN A 27 -12.90 28.47 -6.62
N ALA A 28 -13.33 29.13 -5.53
CA ALA A 28 -13.34 28.57 -4.19
C ALA A 28 -14.17 27.27 -4.12
N ARG A 29 -15.41 27.29 -4.62
CA ARG A 29 -16.28 26.11 -4.68
C ARG A 29 -15.68 24.96 -5.51
N GLN A 30 -15.04 25.28 -6.63
CA GLN A 30 -14.40 24.27 -7.48
C GLN A 30 -13.14 23.69 -6.82
N ALA A 31 -12.37 24.52 -6.11
CA ALA A 31 -11.19 24.11 -5.37
C ALA A 31 -11.55 23.14 -4.24
N ASP A 32 -12.62 23.40 -3.49
CA ASP A 32 -13.09 22.50 -2.43
C ASP A 32 -13.54 21.14 -2.98
N LYS A 33 -14.28 21.13 -4.09
CA LYS A 33 -14.66 19.88 -4.78
C LYS A 33 -13.42 19.08 -5.20
N ARG A 34 -12.44 19.74 -5.84
CA ARG A 34 -11.16 19.12 -6.25
C ARG A 34 -10.35 18.66 -5.04
N ARG A 35 -10.34 19.41 -3.95
CA ARG A 35 -9.62 19.09 -2.70
C ARG A 35 -10.17 17.81 -2.07
N ILE A 36 -11.49 17.70 -1.91
CA ILE A 36 -12.14 16.51 -1.34
C ILE A 36 -11.84 15.28 -2.20
N TYR A 37 -12.00 15.39 -3.53
CA TYR A 37 -11.71 14.31 -4.47
C TYR A 37 -10.24 13.84 -4.38
N ASN A 38 -9.29 14.78 -4.45
CA ASN A 38 -7.87 14.48 -4.38
C ASN A 38 -7.44 13.94 -3.02
N LYS A 39 -8.05 14.42 -1.92
CA LYS A 39 -7.79 13.93 -0.57
C LYS A 39 -8.17 12.46 -0.44
N ALA A 40 -9.34 12.07 -0.93
CA ALA A 40 -9.82 10.69 -0.89
C ALA A 40 -8.90 9.74 -1.69
N LYS A 41 -8.45 10.12 -2.89
CA LYS A 41 -7.55 9.26 -3.68
C LYS A 41 -6.13 9.22 -3.13
N LYS A 42 -5.58 10.34 -2.66
CA LYS A 42 -4.24 10.35 -2.02
C LYS A 42 -4.23 9.55 -0.71
N SER A 43 -5.30 9.61 0.08
CA SER A 43 -5.43 8.82 1.31
C SER A 43 -5.59 7.32 1.02
N GLU A 44 -6.38 6.94 0.02
CA GLU A 44 -6.52 5.55 -0.44
C GLU A 44 -5.16 4.94 -0.83
N VAL A 45 -4.38 5.64 -1.66
CA VAL A 45 -3.04 5.13 -2.04
C VAL A 45 -2.14 5.02 -0.81
N LYS A 46 -2.14 6.02 0.09
CA LYS A 46 -1.29 6.02 1.29
C LYS A 46 -1.62 4.86 2.23
N THR A 47 -2.89 4.59 2.51
CA THR A 47 -3.30 3.50 3.40
C THR A 47 -2.99 2.12 2.82
N ARG A 48 -3.29 1.91 1.52
CA ARG A 48 -2.96 0.67 0.80
C ARG A 48 -1.46 0.40 0.76
N MET A 49 -0.64 1.44 0.60
CA MET A 49 0.81 1.35 0.65
C MET A 49 1.34 1.06 2.06
N LYS A 50 0.81 1.73 3.09
CA LYS A 50 1.21 1.50 4.49
C LYS A 50 1.03 0.04 4.90
N LYS A 51 -0.06 -0.59 4.46
CA LYS A 51 -0.34 -2.02 4.68
C LYS A 51 0.71 -2.95 4.03
N PHE A 52 1.49 -2.50 3.03
CA PHE A 52 2.63 -3.28 2.52
C PHE A 52 3.80 -3.32 3.48
N GLY A 53 4.17 -2.15 4.00
CA GLY A 53 5.30 -2.02 4.91
C GLY A 53 5.09 -2.85 6.18
N TYR A 54 3.87 -2.79 6.75
CA TYR A 54 3.54 -3.57 7.94
C TYR A 54 3.49 -5.08 7.72
N MET A 55 3.00 -5.58 6.57
CA MET A 55 3.04 -7.02 6.29
C MET A 55 4.48 -7.50 6.17
N SER A 56 5.29 -6.77 5.38
CA SER A 56 6.72 -7.09 5.19
C SER A 56 7.53 -7.03 6.49
N MET A 57 7.20 -6.14 7.43
CA MET A 57 7.85 -6.10 8.75
C MET A 57 7.35 -7.20 9.68
N LYS A 58 6.06 -7.54 9.65
CA LYS A 58 5.52 -8.66 10.43
C LYS A 58 6.11 -10.01 10.01
N ASP A 59 6.28 -10.23 8.70
CA ASP A 59 6.90 -11.45 8.18
C ASP A 59 8.38 -11.54 8.61
N MET A 60 9.08 -10.40 8.69
CA MET A 60 10.46 -10.30 9.17
C MET A 60 10.56 -10.58 10.67
N ILE A 61 9.70 -9.95 11.49
CA ILE A 61 9.69 -10.11 12.95
C ILE A 61 9.27 -11.52 13.35
N HIS A 62 8.27 -12.12 12.67
CA HIS A 62 7.81 -13.48 12.98
C HIS A 62 8.87 -14.54 12.64
N THR A 63 9.62 -14.35 11.54
CA THR A 63 10.73 -15.24 11.18
C THR A 63 11.85 -15.18 12.22
N VAL A 64 12.21 -13.97 12.69
CA VAL A 64 13.24 -13.78 13.73
C VAL A 64 12.77 -14.28 15.10
N MET A 65 11.49 -14.10 15.45
CA MET A 65 10.94 -14.52 16.75
C MET A 65 10.76 -16.05 16.85
N LEU A 66 10.45 -16.75 15.76
CA LEU A 66 10.41 -18.21 15.74
C LEU A 66 11.82 -18.84 15.83
N SER A 67 12.86 -18.18 15.32
CA SER A 67 14.25 -18.62 15.53
C SER A 67 14.74 -18.42 16.97
N CYS A 68 14.15 -17.48 17.74
CA CYS A 68 14.54 -17.26 19.14
C CYS A 68 13.80 -18.16 20.16
N HIS A 69 12.63 -18.72 19.84
CA HIS A 69 11.92 -19.61 20.78
C HIS A 69 12.47 -21.05 20.81
N CYS A 70 13.51 -21.36 20.04
CA CYS A 70 14.16 -22.68 20.03
C CYS A 70 15.61 -22.59 20.56
N SER A 71 15.84 -21.84 21.64
CA SER A 71 17.16 -21.83 22.32
C SER A 71 17.10 -21.91 23.84
N SER A 72 15.91 -22.10 24.45
CA SER A 72 15.77 -22.14 25.91
C SER A 72 15.32 -23.49 26.50
N GLN A 73 15.45 -24.60 25.78
CA GLN A 73 15.36 -25.94 26.38
C GLN A 73 16.61 -26.76 26.07
N VAL A 74 17.73 -26.27 26.58
CA VAL A 74 18.86 -27.11 26.93
C VAL A 74 18.48 -27.83 28.22
N GLN A 75 17.87 -29.01 28.11
CA GLN A 75 17.97 -30.00 29.19
C GLN A 75 19.03 -31.01 28.80
N ILE A 76 20.18 -30.78 29.43
CA ILE A 76 21.29 -31.69 29.66
C ILE A 76 20.74 -33.03 30.14
N PHE A 77 20.92 -34.12 29.40
CA PHE A 77 21.20 -35.45 29.97
C PHE A 77 21.88 -36.32 28.90
N GLY A 78 22.98 -36.94 29.32
CA GLY A 78 24.08 -37.39 28.47
C GLY A 78 23.76 -38.48 27.45
N PHE A 79 24.40 -38.37 26.29
CA PHE A 79 24.59 -39.47 25.33
C PHE A 79 26.02 -39.38 24.76
N PRO A 80 26.69 -40.53 24.52
CA PRO A 80 28.14 -40.59 24.34
C PRO A 80 28.60 -39.89 23.05
N ILE A 81 29.74 -39.24 23.23
CA ILE A 81 30.43 -38.37 22.30
C ILE A 81 31.03 -39.27 21.21
N GLY A 82 30.55 -39.17 19.96
CA GLY A 82 31.23 -39.86 18.85
C GLY A 82 30.53 -39.93 17.49
N ILE A 83 29.20 -39.90 17.41
CA ILE A 83 28.49 -40.14 16.12
C ILE A 83 27.48 -39.03 15.75
N SER A 84 27.20 -38.08 16.65
CA SER A 84 26.08 -37.13 16.51
C SER A 84 26.38 -35.85 15.70
N VAL A 85 27.64 -35.55 15.38
CA VAL A 85 28.00 -34.28 14.71
C VAL A 85 27.60 -34.25 13.22
N ILE A 86 27.44 -35.40 12.56
CA ILE A 86 27.12 -35.46 11.12
C ILE A 86 25.60 -35.40 10.84
N LEU A 87 24.74 -35.77 11.80
CA LEU A 87 23.28 -35.78 11.59
C LEU A 87 22.58 -34.46 11.97
N ILE A 88 23.20 -33.59 12.78
CA ILE A 88 22.64 -32.27 13.11
C ILE A 88 22.82 -31.30 11.93
N SER A 89 23.93 -31.35 11.19
CA SER A 89 24.15 -30.53 9.99
C SER A 89 23.20 -30.89 8.83
N ARG A 90 22.82 -32.16 8.70
CA ARG A 90 21.95 -32.61 7.60
C ARG A 90 20.47 -32.34 7.86
N ARG A 91 20.04 -32.30 9.12
CA ARG A 91 18.65 -32.01 9.52
C ARG A 91 18.33 -30.51 9.53
N VAL A 92 19.30 -29.65 9.88
CA VAL A 92 19.17 -28.18 9.76
C VAL A 92 19.15 -27.73 8.30
N MET A 93 19.91 -28.38 7.41
CA MET A 93 19.87 -28.14 5.96
C MET A 93 18.58 -28.63 5.29
N LEU A 94 18.04 -29.79 5.68
CA LEU A 94 16.77 -30.28 5.12
C LEU A 94 15.55 -29.46 5.57
N MET A 95 15.58 -28.88 6.77
CA MET A 95 14.46 -28.09 7.30
C MET A 95 14.42 -26.65 6.74
N MET A 96 15.49 -26.19 6.08
CA MET A 96 15.50 -24.92 5.31
C MET A 96 14.83 -25.03 3.93
N LEU A 97 14.46 -26.24 3.48
CA LEU A 97 13.91 -26.49 2.13
C LEU A 97 12.38 -26.58 2.04
N GLN A 98 11.64 -26.36 3.12
CA GLN A 98 10.18 -26.17 3.06
C GLN A 98 9.72 -24.87 3.74
N MET A 99 10.08 -23.73 3.15
CA MET A 99 9.22 -22.54 3.20
C MET A 99 8.19 -22.64 2.06
N PRO A 100 6.89 -22.77 2.33
CA PRO A 100 5.92 -23.03 1.27
C PRO A 100 5.73 -21.82 0.36
N ARG A 101 5.74 -22.05 -0.96
CA ARG A 101 5.38 -21.09 -2.03
C ARG A 101 4.00 -20.42 -1.87
N SER A 102 3.21 -20.79 -0.85
CA SER A 102 1.88 -20.27 -0.55
C SER A 102 1.88 -18.78 -0.16
N ASN A 103 2.90 -18.31 0.57
CA ASN A 103 3.00 -16.89 0.96
C ASN A 103 3.37 -15.96 -0.21
N LEU A 104 3.98 -16.47 -1.29
CA LEU A 104 4.32 -15.62 -2.43
C LEU A 104 3.07 -15.21 -3.24
N LYS A 105 2.05 -16.07 -3.28
CA LYS A 105 0.77 -15.79 -3.98
C LYS A 105 0.04 -14.62 -3.32
N SER A 106 -0.01 -14.57 -1.99
CA SER A 106 -0.64 -13.47 -1.24
C SER A 106 0.12 -12.15 -1.43
N VAL A 107 1.46 -12.18 -1.39
CA VAL A 107 2.32 -11.01 -1.62
C VAL A 107 2.14 -10.45 -3.03
N ARG A 108 2.16 -11.32 -4.07
CA ARG A 108 1.91 -10.92 -5.46
C ARG A 108 0.53 -10.31 -5.62
N HIS A 109 -0.50 -10.92 -5.05
CA HIS A 109 -1.87 -10.41 -5.09
C HIS A 109 -1.99 -9.03 -4.44
N HIS A 110 -1.35 -8.81 -3.29
CA HIS A 110 -1.30 -7.50 -2.64
C HIS A 110 -0.49 -6.47 -3.45
N LEU A 111 0.54 -6.88 -4.18
CA LEU A 111 1.31 -6.01 -5.06
C LEU A 111 0.45 -5.51 -6.24
N VAL A 112 -0.24 -6.40 -6.93
CA VAL A 112 -1.16 -6.07 -8.04
C VAL A 112 -2.26 -5.12 -7.58
N LYS A 113 -2.88 -5.41 -6.42
CA LYS A 113 -3.87 -4.52 -5.80
C LYS A 113 -3.31 -3.12 -5.53
N ARG A 114 -2.04 -2.98 -5.18
CA ARG A 114 -1.43 -1.65 -4.95
C ARG A 114 -1.07 -0.94 -6.25
N TYR A 115 -0.54 -1.65 -7.23
CA TYR A 115 -0.26 -1.08 -8.55
C TYR A 115 -1.52 -0.51 -9.20
N SER A 116 -2.62 -1.26 -9.19
CA SER A 116 -3.89 -0.77 -9.73
C SER A 116 -4.41 0.51 -9.05
N VAL A 117 -4.23 0.67 -7.73
CA VAL A 117 -4.63 1.90 -7.02
C VAL A 117 -3.72 3.08 -7.38
N ILE A 118 -2.41 2.84 -7.53
CA ILE A 118 -1.45 3.86 -7.99
C ILE A 118 -1.80 4.30 -9.42
N ASP A 119 -2.05 3.35 -10.31
CA ASP A 119 -2.33 3.63 -11.72
C ASP A 119 -3.67 4.34 -11.92
N LYS A 120 -4.68 3.99 -11.12
CA LYS A 120 -5.94 4.76 -11.09
C LYS A 120 -5.70 6.20 -10.62
N ALA A 121 -4.87 6.41 -9.60
CA ALA A 121 -4.56 7.75 -9.10
C ALA A 121 -3.77 8.61 -10.10
N VAL A 122 -2.89 7.98 -10.88
CA VAL A 122 -2.15 8.62 -11.98
C VAL A 122 -3.08 8.90 -13.16
N LYS A 123 -3.93 7.96 -13.56
CA LYS A 123 -4.88 8.12 -14.67
C LYS A 123 -5.83 9.29 -14.45
N VAL A 124 -6.32 9.50 -13.22
CA VAL A 124 -7.19 10.64 -12.90
C VAL A 124 -6.41 11.94 -12.63
N GLY A 125 -5.08 11.93 -12.69
CA GLY A 125 -4.25 13.13 -12.49
C GLY A 125 -4.16 13.61 -11.04
N THR A 126 -4.67 12.84 -10.07
CA THR A 126 -4.51 13.15 -8.64
C THR A 126 -3.05 13.00 -8.17
N GLN A 127 -2.29 12.17 -8.89
CA GLN A 127 -0.87 11.89 -8.68
C GLN A 127 -0.11 12.04 -9.99
N HIS A 128 1.06 12.69 -9.94
CA HIS A 128 1.95 12.81 -11.09
C HIS A 128 2.60 11.47 -11.46
N GLY A 129 2.86 11.24 -12.75
CA GLY A 129 3.48 10.03 -13.30
C GLY A 129 4.77 9.64 -12.57
N ASN A 130 5.71 10.58 -12.41
CA ASN A 130 6.97 10.35 -11.68
C ASN A 130 6.75 9.93 -10.21
N THR A 131 5.68 10.43 -9.58
CA THR A 131 5.35 10.04 -8.20
C THR A 131 4.76 8.63 -8.16
N GLY A 132 3.94 8.27 -9.14
CA GLY A 132 3.49 6.89 -9.32
C GLY A 132 4.67 5.93 -9.54
N ALA A 133 5.57 6.26 -10.47
CA ALA A 133 6.78 5.49 -10.76
C ALA A 133 7.67 5.29 -9.52
N ARG A 134 7.93 6.35 -8.75
CA ARG A 134 8.69 6.28 -7.48
C ARG A 134 8.04 5.31 -6.49
N ARG A 135 6.72 5.36 -6.34
CA ARG A 135 5.97 4.44 -5.45
C ARG A 135 6.04 3.00 -5.93
N LYS A 136 5.95 2.77 -7.25
CA LYS A 136 6.08 1.41 -7.81
C LYS A 136 7.48 0.84 -7.63
N SER A 137 8.50 1.66 -7.86
CA SER A 137 9.90 1.32 -7.62
C SER A 137 10.14 0.95 -6.15
N TRP A 138 9.60 1.72 -5.21
CA TRP A 138 9.68 1.40 -3.77
C TRP A 138 9.07 0.03 -3.44
N LEU A 139 7.88 -0.29 -3.98
CA LEU A 139 7.24 -1.59 -3.78
C LEU A 139 8.08 -2.74 -4.35
N ALA A 140 8.69 -2.55 -5.53
CA ALA A 140 9.54 -3.55 -6.16
C ALA A 140 10.82 -3.80 -5.35
N ARG A 141 11.49 -2.74 -4.85
CA ARG A 141 12.67 -2.85 -3.99
C ARG A 141 12.37 -3.62 -2.71
N ARG A 142 11.25 -3.31 -2.06
CA ARG A 142 10.82 -4.01 -0.83
C ARG A 142 10.51 -5.49 -1.09
N LYS A 143 9.87 -5.81 -2.22
CA LYS A 143 9.65 -7.21 -2.63
C LYS A 143 10.97 -7.95 -2.82
N LYS A 144 11.92 -7.35 -3.56
CA LYS A 144 13.24 -7.94 -3.79
C LYS A 144 13.99 -8.17 -2.47
N ALA A 145 13.93 -7.23 -1.53
CA ALA A 145 14.54 -7.40 -0.22
C ALA A 145 14.00 -8.64 0.52
N VAL A 146 12.68 -8.85 0.50
CA VAL A 146 12.05 -10.05 1.08
C VAL A 146 12.50 -11.33 0.37
N GLU A 147 12.60 -11.31 -0.96
CA GLU A 147 13.10 -12.45 -1.74
C GLU A 147 14.57 -12.79 -1.42
N ILE A 148 15.42 -11.78 -1.19
CA ILE A 148 16.81 -11.93 -0.76
C ILE A 148 16.89 -12.50 0.66
N HIS A 149 16.10 -11.98 1.61
CA HIS A 149 16.08 -12.46 2.99
C HIS A 149 15.68 -13.94 3.11
N HIS A 150 14.77 -14.42 2.26
CA HIS A 150 14.38 -15.83 2.23
C HIS A 150 15.32 -16.71 1.38
N GLY A 151 16.39 -16.15 0.82
CA GLY A 151 17.35 -16.89 0.00
C GLY A 151 16.81 -17.38 -1.35
N TRP A 152 15.66 -16.87 -1.80
CA TRP A 152 15.04 -17.26 -3.08
C TRP A 152 15.59 -16.51 -4.27
N TYR A 153 16.30 -15.40 -4.03
CA TYR A 153 16.94 -14.60 -5.05
C TYR A 153 18.28 -14.10 -4.55
N THR A 154 19.34 -14.57 -5.18
CA THR A 154 20.69 -14.02 -5.05
C THR A 154 20.93 -13.13 -6.27
N PRO A 155 21.13 -11.81 -6.11
CA PRO A 155 21.52 -10.98 -7.24
C PRO A 155 22.88 -11.45 -7.73
N ALA A 156 23.04 -11.56 -9.05
CA ALA A 156 24.36 -11.72 -9.66
C ALA A 156 25.25 -10.55 -9.19
N PRO A 157 26.50 -10.82 -8.79
CA PRO A 157 27.43 -9.77 -8.40
C PRO A 157 27.57 -8.74 -9.54
N ALA A 158 27.64 -7.47 -9.18
CA ALA A 158 27.75 -6.38 -10.13
C ALA A 158 29.19 -6.29 -10.64
N GLU A 159 29.58 -7.24 -11.50
CA GLU A 159 30.96 -7.34 -12.00
C GLU A 159 31.23 -6.38 -13.18
N ASN A 160 30.19 -5.82 -13.81
CA ASN A 160 30.34 -5.00 -15.03
C ASN A 160 29.42 -3.78 -15.01
N ALA A 161 29.66 -2.84 -14.11
CA ALA A 161 29.05 -1.51 -14.14
C ALA A 161 30.17 -0.46 -14.21
N ALA A 162 30.77 -0.36 -15.40
CA ALA A 162 31.68 0.71 -15.81
C ALA A 162 31.05 1.42 -17.02
#